data_AF-X0YHL2-F1
#
_entry.id   AF-X0YHL2-F1
#
_cell.length_a   1.000
_cell.length_b   1.000
_cell.length_c   1.000
_cell.angle_alpha   90.00
_cell.angle_beta   90.00
_cell.angle_gamma   90.00
#
_symmetry.space_group_name_H-M   'P 1'
#
loop_
_entity.id
_entity.type
_entity.pdbx_description
1 polymer ?
#
loop_
_entity_poly.entity_id
_entity_poly.type
_entity_poly.pdbx_seq_one_letter_code
_entity_poly.pdbx_strand_id
1 'polypeptide(L)' 'TSQKATFKSSFGNDDANYAWEEWVVKQSTSAKCLNRKVENLGTKTSGTWTLEVSITLS' A
#
# COMPACT_ATOMS: atom_id res chain seq x y z
N THR A 1 9.50 4.26 22.17
CA THR A 1 9.28 5.40 21.25
C THR A 1 7.83 5.36 20.77
N SER A 2 7.21 6.50 20.42
CA SER A 2 5.86 6.56 19.81
C SER A 2 5.95 7.01 18.35
N GLN A 3 7.04 6.64 17.68
CA GLN A 3 7.32 7.06 16.32
C GLN A 3 6.37 6.33 15.36
N LYS A 4 5.81 7.09 14.42
CA LYS A 4 4.92 6.56 13.37
C LYS A 4 5.33 7.13 12.02
N ALA A 5 5.19 6.32 10.98
CA ALA A 5 5.32 6.74 9.59
C ALA A 5 4.05 6.38 8.83
N THR A 6 3.46 7.35 8.13
CA THR A 6 2.28 7.15 7.30
C THR A 6 2.67 7.23 5.83
N PHE A 7 2.21 6.26 5.04
CA PHE A 7 2.43 6.18 3.60
C PHE A 7 1.09 6.09 2.90
N LYS A 8 0.97 6.77 1.76
CA LYS A 8 -0.24 6.79 0.93
C LYS A 8 0.09 6.56 -0.53
N SER A 9 -0.76 5.80 -1.21
CA SER A 9 -0.76 5.65 -2.66
C SER A 9 -2.17 5.80 -3.20
N SER A 10 -2.31 6.40 -4.39
CA SER A 10 -3.58 6.59 -5.08
C SER A 10 -3.49 5.96 -6.47
N PHE A 11 -4.56 5.31 -6.89
CA PHE A 11 -4.67 4.63 -8.19
C PHE A 11 -5.87 5.22 -8.92
N GLY A 12 -5.67 5.78 -10.11
CA GLY A 12 -6.72 6.37 -10.94
C GLY A 12 -7.65 5.32 -11.53
N ASN A 13 -8.60 5.74 -12.37
CA ASN A 13 -9.60 4.84 -12.94
C ASN A 13 -9.00 3.62 -13.66
N ASP A 14 -7.95 3.85 -14.43
CA ASP A 14 -7.34 2.83 -15.29
C ASP A 14 -6.15 2.11 -14.63
N ASP A 15 -5.76 2.55 -13.43
CA ASP A 15 -4.62 2.00 -12.70
C ASP A 15 -5.04 0.85 -11.79
N ALA A 16 -4.25 -0.24 -11.81
CA ALA A 16 -4.31 -1.30 -10.82
C ALA A 16 -5.71 -1.94 -10.62
N ASN A 17 -6.38 -2.20 -11.74
CA ASN A 17 -7.69 -2.86 -11.82
C ASN A 17 -7.53 -4.39 -11.74
N TYR A 18 -7.31 -4.90 -10.53
CA TYR A 18 -7.17 -6.33 -10.25
C TYR A 18 -7.59 -6.66 -8.81
N ALA A 19 -7.56 -7.94 -8.45
CA ALA A 19 -7.72 -8.40 -7.07
C ALA A 19 -6.49 -8.03 -6.23
N TRP A 20 -6.69 -7.30 -5.14
CA TRP A 20 -5.64 -6.84 -4.25
C TRP A 20 -5.52 -7.78 -3.04
N GLU A 21 -4.47 -8.59 -3.02
CA GLU A 21 -4.23 -9.60 -1.97
C GLU A 21 -3.05 -9.22 -1.05
N GLU A 22 -2.32 -8.15 -1.36
CA GLU A 22 -1.23 -7.65 -0.53
C GLU A 22 -0.90 -6.19 -0.78
N TRP A 23 -0.16 -5.60 0.16
CA TRP A 23 0.52 -4.33 -0.02
C TRP A 23 1.96 -4.38 0.51
N VAL A 24 2.79 -3.48 -0.01
CA VAL A 24 4.19 -3.35 0.38
C VAL A 24 4.60 -1.88 0.44
N VAL A 25 5.30 -1.51 1.51
CA VAL A 25 6.12 -0.30 1.56
C VAL A 25 7.55 -0.73 1.23
N LYS A 26 8.08 -0.25 0.11
CA LYS A 26 9.45 -0.53 -0.31
C LYS A 26 10.24 0.77 -0.49
N GLN A 27 11.54 0.70 -0.27
CA GLN A 27 12.43 1.77 -0.67
C GLN A 27 12.48 1.83 -2.20
N SER A 28 12.28 3.01 -2.78
CA SER A 28 12.02 3.18 -4.22
C SER A 28 13.16 2.67 -5.13
N THR A 29 14.42 2.96 -4.78
CA THR A 29 15.60 2.69 -5.64
C THR A 29 16.16 1.27 -5.45
N SER A 30 16.38 0.87 -4.20
CA SER A 30 16.97 -0.43 -3.81
C SER A 30 15.93 -1.55 -3.77
N ALA A 31 14.64 -1.23 -3.86
CA ALA A 31 13.52 -2.15 -3.73
C ALA A 31 13.47 -2.93 -2.40
N LYS A 32 14.24 -2.53 -1.38
CA LYS A 32 14.18 -3.16 -0.05
C LYS A 32 12.76 -3.08 0.50
N CYS A 33 12.20 -4.24 0.84
CA CYS A 33 10.89 -4.36 1.48
C CYS A 33 11.00 -3.87 2.93
N LEU A 34 10.39 -2.72 3.22
CA LEU A 34 10.39 -2.13 4.56
C LEU A 34 9.24 -2.69 5.41
N ASN A 35 8.10 -2.96 4.77
CA ASN A 35 6.95 -3.59 5.41
C ASN A 35 6.06 -4.24 4.34
N ARG A 36 5.48 -5.42 4.62
CA ARG A 36 4.47 -6.05 3.78
C ARG A 36 3.37 -6.62 4.65
N LYS A 37 2.16 -6.66 4.11
CA LYS A 37 1.08 -7.47 4.67
C LYS A 37 0.29 -8.10 3.54
N VAL A 38 0.04 -9.39 3.69
CA VAL A 38 -0.85 -10.15 2.82
C VAL A 38 -2.23 -10.08 3.46
N GLU A 39 -3.15 -9.42 2.77
CA GLU A 39 -4.55 -9.29 3.17
C GLU A 39 -5.40 -9.00 1.94
N ASN A 40 -6.59 -9.60 1.89
CA ASN A 40 -7.55 -9.32 0.84
C ASN A 40 -8.15 -7.92 1.06
N LEU A 41 -7.86 -7.00 0.13
CA LEU A 41 -8.36 -5.62 0.09
C LEU A 41 -9.54 -5.46 -0.90
N GLY A 42 -9.94 -6.54 -1.56
CA GLY A 42 -10.98 -6.58 -2.58
C GLY A 42 -10.45 -6.44 -4.02
N THR A 43 -11.38 -6.42 -4.96
CA THR A 43 -11.07 -6.26 -6.40
C THR A 43 -11.44 -4.87 -6.87
N LYS A 44 -10.48 -4.16 -7.47
CA LYS A 44 -10.71 -2.87 -8.10
C LYS A 44 -11.18 -3.08 -9.54
N THR A 45 -12.45 -2.79 -9.81
CA THR A 45 -13.01 -2.88 -11.17
C THR A 45 -12.83 -1.57 -11.95
N SER A 46 -13.05 -0.43 -11.30
CA SER A 46 -12.92 0.93 -11.86
C SER A 46 -12.87 1.96 -10.73
N GLY A 47 -12.77 3.25 -11.08
CA GLY A 47 -12.77 4.36 -10.13
C GLY A 47 -11.42 4.61 -9.46
N THR A 48 -11.37 5.58 -8.56
CA THR A 48 -10.14 5.97 -7.86
C THR A 48 -10.06 5.26 -6.51
N TRP A 49 -8.97 4.55 -6.26
CA TRP A 49 -8.68 3.93 -4.97
C TRP A 49 -7.52 4.66 -4.27
N THR A 50 -7.53 4.65 -2.94
CA THR A 50 -6.43 5.14 -2.12
C THR A 50 -6.14 4.10 -1.04
N LEU A 51 -4.86 3.73 -0.90
CA LEU A 51 -4.37 2.94 0.21
C LEU A 51 -3.52 3.83 1.11
N GLU A 52 -3.86 3.91 2.40
CA GLU A 52 -3.08 4.59 3.41
C GLU A 52 -2.74 3.61 4.53
N VAL A 53 -1.46 3.55 4.92
CA VAL A 53 -0.96 2.70 5.99
C VAL A 53 -0.20 3.54 7.00
N SER A 54 -0.41 3.28 8.29
CA SER A 54 0.31 3.93 9.38
C SER A 54 1.09 2.87 10.16
N ILE A 55 2.42 2.97 10.12
CA ILE A 55 3.36 2.00 10.70
C ILE A 55 3.92 2.58 11.99
N THR A 56 3.79 1.85 13.10
CA THR A 56 4.45 2.20 14.37
C THR A 56 5.85 1.60 14.40
N LEU A 57 6.83 2.40 14.84
CA LEU A 57 8.23 2.00 14.98
C LEU A 57 8.54 1.78 16.45
N SER A 58 8.99 0.57 16.78
CA SER A 58 9.39 0.13 18.13
C SER A 58 10.89 0.14 18.31
#